data_AF-A0A9W6SKL5-F1
#
_entry.id   AF-A0A9W6SKL5-F1
#
_cell.length_a   1.000
_cell.length_b   1.000
_cell.length_c   1.000
_cell.angle_alpha   90.00
_cell.angle_beta   90.00
_cell.angle_gamma   90.00
#
_symmetry.space_group_name_H-M   'P 1'
#
loop_
_entity.id
_entity.type
_entity.pdbx_description
1 polymer ?
#
loop_
_entity_poly.entity_id
_entity_poly.type
_entity_poly.pdbx_seq_one_letter_code
_entity_poly.pdbx_strand_id
1 'polypeptide(L)'
;MSELWDTEGKVLAALDRFEAALPGWVRPAAFGLGWEPGGEFAWARHDLGERPLAAVVLARVCGHAGGSASYRLTASDLDEAIASLAPAEACASLDHPDLWAWRPLRAALPEGEGVIAVFAADFAYAGGDRYVSALVAEAMGGREENADGTTTLWRPVGPAELAYVREHGSWPPRLPDQPIFYPVLNRAYAERIAREWNVPHSGTGYVTRFRVETRFLRRYPTRRAGGEDVLELWVPAEELGELNGHIVGEIEVVARFGEGDK
;
A
#
# COMPACT_ATOMS: atom_id res chain seq x y z
N MET A 1 9.42 2.51 -36.34
CA MET A 1 10.19 2.64 -35.08
C MET A 1 9.17 2.88 -33.99
N SER A 2 9.07 2.00 -32.99
CA SER A 2 8.26 2.27 -31.81
C SER A 2 8.84 3.47 -31.06
N GLU A 3 7.99 4.37 -30.57
CA GLU A 3 8.39 5.46 -29.69
C GLU A 3 9.03 4.87 -28.41
N LEU A 4 10.15 5.41 -27.97
CA LEU A 4 10.80 5.08 -26.69
C LEU A 4 10.64 6.25 -25.71
N TRP A 5 10.39 5.95 -24.43
CA TRP A 5 10.22 6.95 -23.38
C TRP A 5 11.46 6.95 -22.48
N ASP A 6 12.55 7.54 -22.96
CA ASP A 6 13.87 7.55 -22.32
C ASP A 6 14.03 8.55 -21.15
N THR A 7 12.99 9.32 -20.84
CA THR A 7 12.96 10.27 -19.72
C THR A 7 11.67 10.14 -18.92
N GLU A 8 11.72 10.48 -17.63
CA GLU A 8 10.53 10.49 -16.76
C GLU A 8 9.42 11.37 -17.34
N GLY A 9 9.77 12.51 -17.93
CA GLY A 9 8.82 13.39 -18.60
C GLY A 9 8.09 12.72 -19.77
N LYS A 10 8.76 11.85 -20.55
CA LYS A 10 8.10 11.09 -21.62
C LYS A 10 7.21 9.98 -21.07
N VAL A 11 7.62 9.33 -19.97
CA VAL A 11 6.80 8.33 -19.27
C VAL A 11 5.52 8.98 -18.72
N LEU A 12 5.63 10.17 -18.12
CA LEU A 12 4.48 10.95 -17.66
C LEU A 12 3.59 11.40 -18.82
N ALA A 13 4.16 11.88 -19.93
CA ALA A 13 3.38 12.24 -21.11
C ALA A 13 2.63 11.03 -21.71
N ALA A 14 3.22 9.83 -21.65
CA ALA A 14 2.57 8.60 -22.06
C ALA A 14 1.42 8.21 -21.12
N LEU A 15 1.62 8.34 -19.80
CA LEU A 15 0.58 8.16 -18.80
C LEU A 15 -0.60 9.09 -19.08
N ASP A 16 -0.36 10.40 -19.20
CA ASP A 16 -1.41 11.40 -19.44
C ASP A 16 -2.21 11.08 -20.72
N ARG A 17 -1.51 10.72 -21.80
CA ARG A 17 -2.13 10.31 -23.07
C ARG A 17 -2.99 9.06 -22.93
N PHE A 18 -2.55 8.07 -22.16
CA PHE A 18 -3.29 6.83 -21.94
C PHE A 18 -4.52 7.04 -21.08
N GLU A 19 -4.41 7.86 -20.02
CA GLU A 19 -5.55 8.22 -19.17
C GLU A 19 -6.59 9.04 -19.94
N ALA A 20 -6.16 10.02 -20.74
CA ALA A 20 -7.05 10.81 -21.59
C ALA A 20 -7.79 9.96 -22.64
N ALA A 21 -7.25 8.81 -23.02
CA ALA A 21 -7.86 7.89 -23.98
C ALA A 21 -8.91 6.95 -23.36
N LEU A 22 -9.09 6.95 -22.03
CA LEU A 22 -10.09 6.14 -21.31
C LEU A 22 -11.20 7.03 -20.75
N PRO A 23 -12.36 7.13 -21.42
CA PRO A 23 -13.50 7.89 -20.92
C PRO A 23 -13.96 7.38 -19.55
N GLY A 24 -14.05 8.28 -18.58
CA GLY A 24 -14.47 7.96 -17.21
C GLY A 24 -13.39 7.30 -16.35
N TRP A 25 -12.12 7.31 -16.78
CA TRP A 25 -11.00 6.77 -16.02
C TRP A 25 -10.90 7.38 -14.62
N VAL A 26 -10.88 6.50 -13.62
CA VAL A 26 -10.53 6.82 -12.24
C VAL A 26 -9.40 5.89 -11.83
N ARG A 27 -8.27 6.46 -11.39
CA ARG A 27 -7.14 5.67 -10.91
C ARG A 27 -7.58 4.76 -9.75
N PRO A 28 -7.25 3.47 -9.78
CA PRO A 28 -7.54 2.57 -8.68
C PRO A 28 -6.61 2.85 -7.49
N ALA A 29 -7.06 2.56 -6.26
CA ALA A 29 -6.22 2.56 -5.07
C ALA A 29 -5.16 1.43 -5.11
N ALA A 30 -5.48 0.32 -5.77
CA ALA A 30 -4.55 -0.76 -6.05
C ALA A 30 -4.92 -1.50 -7.33
N PHE A 31 -3.92 -2.08 -7.98
CA PHE A 31 -4.13 -3.00 -9.10
C PHE A 31 -3.16 -4.17 -9.03
N GLY A 32 -3.43 -5.21 -9.81
CA GLY A 32 -2.51 -6.33 -9.93
C GLY A 32 -2.81 -7.23 -11.12
N LEU A 33 -1.85 -8.11 -11.39
CA LEU A 33 -1.94 -9.17 -12.37
C LEU A 33 -1.59 -10.49 -11.67
N GLY A 34 -2.48 -11.46 -11.75
CA GLY A 34 -2.28 -12.81 -11.26
C GLY A 34 -2.68 -13.86 -12.28
N TRP A 35 -2.53 -15.12 -11.91
CA TRP A 35 -2.85 -16.27 -12.76
C TRP A 35 -3.28 -17.45 -11.88
N GLU A 36 -3.84 -18.50 -12.48
CA GLU A 36 -4.38 -19.65 -11.73
C GLU A 36 -3.71 -20.98 -12.11
N PRO A 37 -2.41 -21.15 -11.85
CA PRO A 37 -1.74 -22.40 -12.13
C PRO A 37 -2.41 -23.56 -11.37
N GLY A 38 -2.96 -24.53 -12.09
CA GLY A 38 -3.61 -25.69 -11.47
C GLY A 38 -4.86 -25.36 -10.65
N GLY A 39 -5.49 -24.20 -10.90
CA GLY A 39 -6.73 -23.77 -10.23
C GLY A 39 -6.55 -22.99 -8.93
N GLU A 40 -5.31 -22.75 -8.48
CA GLU A 40 -5.00 -21.90 -7.34
C GLU A 40 -4.48 -20.54 -7.82
N PHE A 41 -5.04 -19.45 -7.29
CA PHE A 41 -4.65 -18.11 -7.69
C PHE A 41 -3.32 -17.68 -7.07
N ALA A 42 -2.43 -17.16 -7.90
CA ALA A 42 -1.15 -16.60 -7.49
C ALA A 42 -0.94 -15.21 -8.11
N TRP A 43 -0.42 -14.28 -7.31
CA TRP A 43 0.00 -12.98 -7.80
C TRP A 43 1.29 -13.11 -8.63
N ALA A 44 1.27 -12.58 -9.84
CA ALA A 44 2.52 -12.28 -10.53
C ALA A 44 3.08 -10.97 -9.99
N ARG A 45 2.20 -9.97 -9.82
CA ARG A 45 2.50 -8.69 -9.17
C ARG A 45 1.23 -7.95 -8.79
N HIS A 46 1.31 -7.15 -7.73
CA HIS A 46 0.33 -6.13 -7.39
C HIS A 46 1.04 -4.84 -6.94
N ASP A 47 0.32 -3.73 -6.96
CA ASP A 47 0.81 -2.39 -6.63
C ASP A 47 -0.29 -1.57 -5.95
N LEU A 48 0.10 -0.80 -4.93
CA LEU A 48 -0.82 -0.04 -4.06
C LEU A 48 -0.91 1.43 -4.49
N GLY A 49 -1.13 1.64 -5.80
CA GLY A 49 -1.40 2.94 -6.42
C GLY A 49 -0.17 3.79 -6.70
N GLU A 50 1.03 3.22 -6.61
CA GLU A 50 2.32 3.92 -6.80
C GLU A 50 2.75 3.94 -8.27
N ARG A 51 2.28 2.97 -9.09
CA ARG A 51 2.66 2.83 -10.51
C ARG A 51 1.48 2.99 -11.45
N PRO A 52 0.98 4.24 -11.65
CA PRO A 52 -0.24 4.49 -12.42
C PRO A 52 -0.14 4.10 -13.91
N LEU A 53 1.07 4.08 -14.49
CA LEU A 53 1.25 3.73 -15.91
C LEU A 53 0.90 2.27 -16.20
N ALA A 54 1.31 1.32 -15.36
CA ALA A 54 0.97 -0.07 -15.56
C ALA A 54 -0.53 -0.33 -15.31
N ALA A 55 -1.13 0.39 -14.35
CA ALA A 55 -2.57 0.35 -14.10
C ALA A 55 -3.38 0.77 -15.33
N VAL A 56 -3.05 1.92 -15.93
CA VAL A 56 -3.78 2.41 -17.12
C VAL A 56 -3.55 1.53 -18.34
N VAL A 57 -2.36 0.91 -18.48
CA VAL A 57 -2.09 -0.05 -19.56
C VAL A 57 -3.01 -1.27 -19.44
N LEU A 58 -3.10 -1.90 -18.26
CA LEU A 58 -4.01 -3.02 -18.06
C LEU A 58 -5.47 -2.61 -18.26
N ALA A 59 -5.85 -1.43 -17.77
CA ALA A 59 -7.20 -0.91 -17.90
C ALA A 59 -7.62 -0.72 -19.36
N ARG A 60 -6.71 -0.23 -20.22
CA ARG A 60 -6.95 -0.10 -21.66
C ARG A 60 -7.16 -1.45 -22.34
N VAL A 61 -6.39 -2.46 -21.96
CA VAL A 61 -6.50 -3.82 -22.51
C VAL A 61 -7.83 -4.47 -22.08
N CYS A 62 -8.23 -4.35 -20.82
CA CYS A 62 -9.45 -4.99 -20.32
C CYS A 62 -10.73 -4.15 -20.42
N GLY A 63 -10.62 -2.88 -20.83
CA GLY A 63 -11.74 -1.93 -20.87
C GLY A 63 -12.21 -1.45 -19.49
N HIS A 64 -11.35 -1.48 -18.47
CA HIS A 64 -11.66 -0.94 -17.15
C HIS A 64 -11.61 0.60 -17.16
N ALA A 65 -12.63 1.23 -16.59
CA ALA A 65 -12.68 2.69 -16.44
C ALA A 65 -12.70 3.14 -14.98
N GLY A 66 -13.17 2.31 -14.05
CA GLY A 66 -13.18 2.64 -12.62
C GLY A 66 -13.99 1.64 -11.81
N GLY A 67 -14.00 1.84 -10.49
CA GLY A 67 -14.58 0.89 -9.54
C GLY A 67 -13.63 -0.28 -9.24
N SER A 68 -14.13 -1.29 -8.55
CA SER A 68 -13.36 -2.50 -8.23
C SER A 68 -13.88 -3.68 -9.04
N ALA A 69 -13.00 -4.34 -9.79
CA ALA A 69 -13.36 -5.47 -10.65
C ALA A 69 -12.12 -6.31 -11.04
N SER A 70 -12.36 -7.57 -11.42
CA SER A 70 -11.37 -8.42 -12.07
C SER A 70 -11.77 -8.76 -13.51
N TYR A 71 -10.77 -9.02 -14.35
CA TYR A 71 -10.92 -9.32 -15.77
C TYR A 71 -10.00 -10.47 -16.15
N ARG A 72 -10.57 -11.48 -16.83
CA ARG A 72 -9.76 -12.53 -17.46
C ARG A 72 -9.19 -12.01 -18.76
N LEU A 73 -7.88 -12.14 -18.91
CA LEU A 73 -7.10 -11.73 -20.06
C LEU A 73 -6.45 -12.96 -20.71
N THR A 74 -6.47 -13.00 -22.02
CA THR A 74 -5.77 -14.01 -22.80
C THR A 74 -4.26 -13.75 -22.81
N ALA A 75 -3.50 -14.73 -23.29
CA ALA A 75 -2.08 -14.55 -23.57
C ALA A 75 -1.80 -13.39 -24.55
N SER A 76 -2.68 -13.16 -25.53
CA SER A 76 -2.57 -12.05 -26.49
C SER A 76 -2.82 -10.69 -25.83
N ASP A 77 -3.77 -10.62 -24.90
CA ASP A 77 -4.04 -9.40 -24.12
C ASP A 77 -2.82 -9.04 -23.25
N LEU A 78 -2.16 -10.04 -22.67
CA LEU A 78 -0.92 -9.84 -21.92
C LEU A 78 0.24 -9.40 -22.83
N ASP A 79 0.33 -9.94 -24.05
CA ASP A 79 1.31 -9.47 -25.05
C ASP A 79 1.08 -7.99 -25.41
N GLU A 80 -0.17 -7.56 -25.58
CA GLU A 80 -0.54 -6.17 -25.82
C GLU A 80 -0.16 -5.25 -24.63
N ALA A 81 -0.44 -5.69 -23.40
CA ALA A 81 -0.08 -4.95 -22.20
C ALA A 81 1.45 -4.78 -22.08
N ILE A 82 2.21 -5.85 -22.28
CA ILE A 82 3.68 -5.84 -22.27
C ILE A 82 4.21 -4.90 -23.36
N ALA A 83 3.70 -5.01 -24.59
CA ALA A 83 4.13 -4.17 -25.70
C ALA A 83 3.81 -2.68 -25.47
N SER A 84 2.67 -2.38 -24.86
CA SER A 84 2.24 -1.02 -24.54
C SER A 84 3.08 -0.37 -23.44
N LEU A 85 3.57 -1.16 -22.48
CA LEU A 85 4.38 -0.68 -21.36
C LEU A 85 5.89 -0.68 -21.65
N ALA A 86 6.37 -1.56 -22.54
CA ALA A 86 7.79 -1.75 -22.87
C ALA A 86 8.57 -0.46 -23.21
N PRO A 87 8.01 0.56 -23.91
CA PRO A 87 8.70 1.81 -24.17
C PRO A 87 9.23 2.53 -22.92
N ALA A 88 8.61 2.30 -21.75
CA ALA A 88 9.01 2.92 -20.49
C ALA A 88 10.41 2.47 -20.03
N GLU A 89 10.86 1.26 -20.37
CA GLU A 89 12.17 0.72 -19.96
C GLU A 89 13.37 1.49 -20.52
N ALA A 90 13.15 2.34 -21.52
CA ALA A 90 14.17 3.27 -21.97
C ALA A 90 14.54 4.30 -20.88
N CYS A 91 13.65 4.57 -19.93
CA CYS A 91 13.90 5.46 -18.81
C CYS A 91 14.64 4.73 -17.69
N ALA A 92 15.97 4.71 -17.77
CA ALA A 92 16.82 3.99 -16.82
C ALA A 92 16.78 4.54 -15.36
N SER A 93 16.14 5.69 -15.12
CA SER A 93 15.92 6.23 -13.76
C SER A 93 14.70 5.61 -13.05
N LEU A 94 13.86 4.87 -13.78
CA LEU A 94 12.67 4.23 -13.24
C LEU A 94 12.82 2.70 -13.28
N ASP A 95 12.33 2.06 -12.23
CA ASP A 95 12.18 0.60 -12.21
C ASP A 95 10.88 0.19 -12.91
N HIS A 96 10.91 -0.97 -13.59
CA HIS A 96 9.76 -1.53 -14.32
C HIS A 96 9.38 -2.94 -13.84
N PRO A 97 9.07 -3.12 -12.54
CA PRO A 97 8.85 -4.43 -11.97
C PRO A 97 7.61 -5.14 -12.52
N ASP A 98 6.64 -4.41 -13.08
CA ASP A 98 5.52 -4.97 -13.81
C ASP A 98 5.99 -5.73 -15.05
N LEU A 99 6.87 -5.14 -15.86
CA LEU A 99 7.45 -5.83 -17.03
C LEU A 99 8.34 -7.01 -16.61
N TRP A 100 9.09 -6.87 -15.51
CA TRP A 100 9.92 -7.95 -14.97
C TRP A 100 9.10 -9.14 -14.48
N ALA A 101 7.87 -8.91 -14.00
CA ALA A 101 6.94 -9.96 -13.58
C ALA A 101 6.14 -10.55 -14.75
N TRP A 102 5.64 -9.70 -15.65
CA TRP A 102 4.72 -10.11 -16.71
C TRP A 102 5.39 -10.92 -17.82
N ARG A 103 6.63 -10.60 -18.19
CA ARG A 103 7.32 -11.32 -19.28
C ARG A 103 7.65 -12.78 -18.94
N PRO A 104 8.25 -13.11 -17.77
CA PRO A 104 8.46 -14.50 -17.39
C PRO A 104 7.16 -15.27 -17.25
N LEU A 105 6.12 -14.65 -16.66
CA LEU A 105 4.80 -15.25 -16.59
C LEU A 105 4.28 -15.57 -17.99
N ARG A 106 4.28 -14.59 -18.89
CA ARG A 106 3.79 -14.76 -20.26
C ARG A 106 4.51 -15.88 -20.99
N ALA A 107 5.83 -16.02 -20.81
CA ALA A 107 6.63 -17.08 -21.41
C ALA A 107 6.33 -18.47 -20.83
N ALA A 108 5.87 -18.54 -19.58
CA ALA A 108 5.54 -19.77 -18.88
C ALA A 108 4.07 -20.19 -18.99
N LEU A 109 3.18 -19.31 -19.48
CA LEU A 109 1.75 -19.61 -19.63
C LEU A 109 1.51 -20.78 -20.60
N PRO A 110 0.76 -21.81 -20.20
CA PRO A 110 0.31 -22.86 -21.11
C PRO A 110 -0.58 -22.31 -22.23
N GLU A 111 -0.67 -23.05 -23.34
CA GLU A 111 -1.55 -22.70 -24.44
C GLU A 111 -3.01 -22.71 -23.99
N GLY A 112 -3.75 -21.63 -24.29
CA GLY A 112 -5.15 -21.46 -23.90
C GLY A 112 -5.38 -20.97 -22.46
N GLU A 113 -4.33 -20.90 -21.63
CA GLU A 113 -4.39 -20.28 -20.31
C GLU A 113 -4.26 -18.75 -20.42
N GLY A 114 -4.68 -18.07 -19.36
CA GLY A 114 -4.70 -16.61 -19.30
C GLY A 114 -4.25 -16.08 -17.94
N VAL A 115 -4.43 -14.79 -17.76
CA VAL A 115 -4.13 -14.06 -16.52
C VAL A 115 -5.37 -13.31 -16.06
N ILE A 116 -5.36 -12.86 -14.81
CA ILE A 116 -6.42 -12.06 -14.23
C ILE A 116 -5.85 -10.69 -13.87
N ALA A 117 -6.36 -9.64 -14.53
CA ALA A 117 -6.13 -8.26 -14.11
C ALA A 117 -7.16 -7.91 -13.02
N VAL A 118 -6.71 -7.26 -11.95
CA VAL A 118 -7.52 -6.94 -10.78
C VAL A 118 -7.35 -5.47 -10.44
N PHE A 119 -8.45 -4.79 -10.16
CA PHE A 119 -8.50 -3.38 -9.78
C PHE A 119 -9.33 -3.22 -8.52
N ALA A 120 -8.83 -2.43 -7.57
CA ALA A 120 -9.55 -2.00 -6.38
C ALA A 120 -9.61 -0.47 -6.37
N ALA A 121 -10.83 0.09 -6.42
CA ALA A 121 -11.03 1.54 -6.31
C ALA A 121 -10.70 2.06 -4.91
N ASP A 122 -10.95 1.25 -3.89
CA ASP A 122 -10.62 1.49 -2.49
C ASP A 122 -10.37 0.15 -1.77
N PHE A 123 -10.06 0.21 -0.49
CA PHE A 123 -9.82 -0.97 0.36
C PHE A 123 -11.00 -1.29 1.29
N ALA A 124 -12.17 -0.67 1.07
CA ALA A 124 -13.42 -0.95 1.77
C ALA A 124 -14.33 -1.89 0.96
N TYR A 125 -13.77 -2.58 -0.04
CA TYR A 125 -14.50 -3.50 -0.91
C TYR A 125 -15.24 -4.59 -0.13
N ALA A 126 -16.55 -4.66 -0.36
CA ALA A 126 -17.46 -5.65 0.24
C ALA A 126 -18.22 -6.47 -0.82
N GLY A 127 -17.73 -6.47 -2.07
CA GLY A 127 -18.34 -7.22 -3.16
C GLY A 127 -17.93 -8.71 -3.19
N GLY A 128 -18.48 -9.45 -4.15
CA GLY A 128 -18.26 -10.89 -4.28
C GLY A 128 -17.09 -11.31 -5.16
N ASP A 129 -16.35 -10.37 -5.75
CA ASP A 129 -15.18 -10.69 -6.59
C ASP A 129 -14.01 -11.14 -5.71
N ARG A 130 -13.69 -12.44 -5.75
CA ARG A 130 -12.66 -13.02 -4.90
C ARG A 130 -11.26 -12.46 -5.17
N TYR A 131 -10.96 -12.02 -6.40
CA TYR A 131 -9.63 -11.52 -6.73
C TYR A 131 -9.45 -10.10 -6.22
N VAL A 132 -10.51 -9.28 -6.29
CA VAL A 132 -10.52 -7.96 -5.65
C VAL A 132 -10.39 -8.11 -4.14
N SER A 133 -11.13 -9.05 -3.53
CA SER A 133 -10.98 -9.34 -2.10
C SER A 133 -9.57 -9.80 -1.73
N ALA A 134 -8.91 -10.60 -2.58
CA ALA A 134 -7.53 -10.99 -2.40
C ALA A 134 -6.58 -9.78 -2.47
N LEU A 135 -6.79 -8.85 -3.42
CA LEU A 135 -5.98 -7.63 -3.55
C LEU A 135 -6.13 -6.71 -2.33
N VAL A 136 -7.37 -6.56 -1.84
CA VAL A 136 -7.63 -5.81 -0.60
C VAL A 136 -6.98 -6.51 0.61
N ALA A 137 -7.00 -7.84 0.66
CA ALA A 137 -6.33 -8.59 1.73
C ALA A 137 -4.80 -8.36 1.72
N GLU A 138 -4.15 -8.33 0.56
CA GLU A 138 -2.72 -7.97 0.44
C GLU A 138 -2.46 -6.57 1.00
N ALA A 139 -3.28 -5.59 0.62
CA ALA A 139 -3.15 -4.20 1.09
C ALA A 139 -3.33 -4.08 2.61
N MET A 140 -4.02 -5.03 3.25
CA MET A 140 -4.37 -5.02 4.67
C MET A 140 -3.51 -5.96 5.51
N GLY A 141 -2.53 -6.63 4.89
CA GLY A 141 -1.66 -7.61 5.55
C GLY A 141 -0.96 -7.05 6.79
N GLY A 142 -0.70 -7.94 7.76
CA GLY A 142 0.06 -7.63 8.98
C GLY A 142 -0.69 -6.85 10.06
N ARG A 143 -2.00 -6.58 9.89
CA ARG A 143 -2.82 -5.90 10.89
C ARG A 143 -3.35 -6.86 11.94
N GLU A 144 -3.36 -6.41 13.19
CA GLU A 144 -4.12 -7.05 14.28
C GLU A 144 -5.54 -6.46 14.31
N GLU A 145 -6.46 -7.04 13.53
CA GLU A 145 -7.88 -6.69 13.55
C GLU A 145 -8.63 -7.49 14.62
N ASN A 146 -9.29 -6.78 15.52
CA ASN A 146 -9.98 -7.31 16.69
C ASN A 146 -11.46 -7.63 16.37
N ALA A 147 -12.03 -8.58 17.12
CA ALA A 147 -13.43 -8.99 16.96
C ALA A 147 -14.45 -7.86 17.27
N ASP A 148 -14.03 -6.81 17.97
CA ASP A 148 -14.85 -5.63 18.28
C ASP A 148 -14.87 -4.57 17.16
N GLY A 149 -14.24 -4.85 16.02
CA GLY A 149 -14.19 -3.93 14.88
C GLY A 149 -13.13 -2.84 14.99
N THR A 150 -12.13 -3.02 15.86
CA THR A 150 -10.96 -2.14 15.97
C THR A 150 -9.69 -2.82 15.47
N THR A 151 -8.68 -2.03 15.08
CA THR A 151 -7.33 -2.53 14.80
C THR A 151 -6.38 -2.04 15.87
N THR A 152 -5.56 -2.94 16.41
CA THR A 152 -4.50 -2.59 17.35
C THR A 152 -3.31 -1.98 16.60
N LEU A 153 -2.85 -0.82 17.07
CA LEU A 153 -1.70 -0.10 16.56
C LEU A 153 -0.71 0.19 17.70
N TRP A 154 0.56 0.36 17.33
CA TRP A 154 1.60 0.74 18.27
C TRP A 154 2.30 2.01 17.82
N ARG A 155 2.80 2.77 18.79
CA ARG A 155 3.65 3.92 18.51
C ARG A 155 4.74 4.07 19.56
N PRO A 156 6.02 4.06 19.16
CA PRO A 156 7.12 4.44 20.03
C PRO A 156 7.15 5.95 20.20
N VAL A 157 7.36 6.42 21.43
CA VAL A 157 7.35 7.86 21.75
C VAL A 157 8.44 8.22 22.75
N GLY A 158 8.88 9.48 22.69
CA GLY A 158 9.70 10.10 23.73
C GLY A 158 8.85 10.72 24.86
N PRO A 159 9.49 11.25 25.92
CA PRO A 159 8.78 11.81 27.08
C PRO A 159 7.83 12.96 26.74
N ALA A 160 8.21 13.86 25.83
CA ALA A 160 7.41 15.04 25.48
C ALA A 160 6.09 14.66 24.75
N GLU A 161 6.17 13.78 23.75
CA GLU A 161 5.00 13.28 23.03
C GLU A 161 4.09 12.46 23.95
N LEU A 162 4.67 11.65 24.86
CA LEU A 162 3.89 10.92 25.86
C LEU A 162 3.15 11.86 26.84
N ALA A 163 3.79 12.97 27.26
CA ALA A 163 3.15 13.95 28.12
C ALA A 163 1.92 14.58 27.43
N TYR A 164 2.05 14.93 26.15
CA TYR A 164 0.93 15.44 25.36
C TYR A 164 -0.22 14.43 25.31
N VAL A 165 0.07 13.17 24.98
CA VAL A 165 -0.92 12.10 24.91
C VAL A 165 -1.65 11.90 26.24
N ARG A 166 -0.94 11.97 27.37
CA ARG A 166 -1.56 11.85 28.71
C ARG A 166 -2.48 12.99 29.06
N GLU A 167 -2.17 14.19 28.61
CA GLU A 167 -2.97 15.39 28.85
C GLU A 167 -4.21 15.44 27.95
N HIS A 168 -4.07 15.05 26.67
CA HIS A 168 -5.10 15.27 25.65
C HIS A 168 -5.83 14.00 25.21
N GLY A 169 -5.36 12.81 25.59
CA GLY A 169 -5.89 11.53 25.11
C GLY A 169 -5.75 11.31 23.60
N SER A 170 -4.88 12.07 22.92
CA SER A 170 -4.79 12.10 21.46
C SER A 170 -3.35 12.38 20.98
N TRP A 171 -3.06 12.06 19.73
CA TRP A 171 -1.77 12.35 19.11
C TRP A 171 -1.61 13.85 18.79
N PRO A 172 -0.44 14.46 19.04
CA PRO A 172 -0.23 15.86 18.71
C PRO A 172 -0.24 16.09 17.19
N PRO A 173 -0.75 17.25 16.73
CA PRO A 173 -0.63 17.66 15.33
C PRO A 173 0.82 17.57 14.83
N ARG A 174 1.00 17.16 13.57
CA ARG A 174 2.32 17.09 12.94
C ARG A 174 2.84 18.50 12.63
N LEU A 175 4.17 18.66 12.64
CA LEU A 175 4.80 19.88 12.16
C LEU A 175 4.68 19.99 10.62
N PRO A 176 4.79 21.19 10.04
CA PRO A 176 4.66 21.37 8.58
C PRO A 176 5.64 20.55 7.74
N ASP A 177 6.81 20.20 8.29
CA ASP A 177 7.84 19.37 7.65
C ASP A 177 7.61 17.86 7.85
N GLN A 178 6.55 17.46 8.56
CA GLN A 178 6.20 16.08 8.86
C GLN A 178 4.90 15.71 8.13
N PRO A 179 4.98 15.28 6.85
CA PRO A 179 3.80 15.12 6.00
C PRO A 179 2.89 13.97 6.43
N ILE A 180 3.39 13.05 7.27
CA ILE A 180 2.66 11.87 7.71
C ILE A 180 2.77 11.65 9.21
N PHE A 181 1.71 11.05 9.76
CA PHE A 181 1.71 10.31 11.00
C PHE A 181 1.79 8.81 10.70
N TYR A 182 2.69 8.10 11.37
CA TYR A 182 2.95 6.69 11.10
C TYR A 182 2.94 5.86 12.39
N PRO A 183 1.83 5.15 12.67
CA PRO A 183 1.84 4.08 13.65
C PRO A 183 2.36 2.78 13.01
N VAL A 184 2.99 1.94 13.83
CA VAL A 184 3.50 0.63 13.41
C VAL A 184 2.48 -0.47 13.72
N LEU A 185 2.56 -1.58 12.97
CA LEU A 185 1.60 -2.69 13.05
C LEU A 185 2.00 -3.82 13.99
N ASN A 186 3.15 -3.73 14.67
CA ASN A 186 3.54 -4.73 15.66
C ASN A 186 4.37 -4.14 16.80
N ARG A 187 4.23 -4.76 17.98
CA ARG A 187 4.91 -4.36 19.21
C ARG A 187 6.43 -4.45 19.10
N ALA A 188 6.96 -5.54 18.51
CA ALA A 188 8.40 -5.79 18.46
C ALA A 188 9.12 -4.68 17.68
N TYR A 189 8.53 -4.21 16.58
CA TYR A 189 9.06 -3.10 15.81
C TYR A 189 9.00 -1.78 16.59
N ALA A 190 7.89 -1.52 17.30
CA ALA A 190 7.79 -0.35 18.18
C ALA A 190 8.88 -0.36 19.27
N GLU A 191 9.12 -1.52 19.91
CA GLU A 191 10.16 -1.66 20.93
C GLU A 191 11.56 -1.42 20.36
N ARG A 192 11.83 -1.90 19.14
CA ARG A 192 13.09 -1.63 18.44
C ARG A 192 13.32 -0.14 18.24
N ILE A 193 12.34 0.59 17.70
CA ILE A 193 12.44 2.05 17.51
C ILE A 193 12.64 2.75 18.86
N ALA A 194 11.89 2.35 19.90
CA ALA A 194 12.01 2.96 21.21
C ALA A 194 13.44 2.82 21.79
N ARG A 195 14.05 1.64 21.65
CA ARG A 195 15.42 1.37 22.12
C ARG A 195 16.50 2.01 21.26
N GLU A 196 16.38 1.91 19.94
CA GLU A 196 17.43 2.32 19.00
C GLU A 196 17.38 3.81 18.66
N TRP A 197 16.23 4.46 18.83
CA TRP A 197 16.04 5.87 18.47
C TRP A 197 15.62 6.74 19.65
N ASN A 198 14.52 6.42 20.34
CA ASN A 198 13.99 7.30 21.39
C ASN A 198 14.91 7.38 22.61
N VAL A 199 15.48 6.25 23.06
CA VAL A 199 16.44 6.23 24.18
C VAL A 199 17.68 7.07 23.87
N PRO A 200 18.41 6.88 22.74
CA PRO A 200 19.55 7.74 22.41
C PRO A 200 19.20 9.23 22.27
N HIS A 201 18.00 9.56 21.78
CA HIS A 201 17.61 10.95 21.55
C HIS A 201 17.14 11.68 22.82
N SER A 202 16.48 10.98 23.74
CA SER A 202 15.75 11.60 24.86
C SER A 202 15.99 10.96 26.23
N GLY A 203 16.90 9.98 26.31
CA GLY A 203 17.24 9.23 27.53
C GLY A 203 16.20 8.19 27.96
N THR A 204 14.99 8.21 27.39
CA THR A 204 13.93 7.23 27.66
C THR A 204 13.03 7.04 26.44
N GLY A 205 12.70 5.80 26.12
CA GLY A 205 11.71 5.45 25.09
C GLY A 205 10.50 4.75 25.73
N TYR A 206 9.32 4.99 25.18
CA TYR A 206 8.09 4.30 25.57
C TYR A 206 7.46 3.66 24.35
N VAL A 207 6.79 2.53 24.56
CA VAL A 207 5.90 1.94 23.54
C VAL A 207 4.48 2.10 24.01
N THR A 208 3.67 2.68 23.14
CA THR A 208 2.22 2.80 23.34
C THR A 208 1.47 1.79 22.48
N ARG A 209 0.30 1.40 22.96
CA ARG A 209 -0.71 0.61 22.24
C ARG A 209 -2.01 1.40 22.24
N PHE A 210 -2.69 1.43 21.11
CA PHE A 210 -4.01 2.06 21.00
C PHE A 210 -4.84 1.34 19.94
N ARG A 211 -6.15 1.52 20.00
CA ARG A 211 -7.11 0.92 19.08
C ARG A 211 -7.78 2.00 18.27
N VAL A 212 -8.01 1.74 16.99
CA VAL A 212 -8.73 2.64 16.08
C VAL A 212 -9.77 1.82 15.34
N GLU A 213 -10.93 2.41 15.00
CA GLU A 213 -11.95 1.73 14.21
C GLU A 213 -11.38 1.14 12.89
N THR A 214 -11.52 -0.17 12.68
CA THR A 214 -10.95 -0.87 11.51
C THR A 214 -11.51 -0.31 10.21
N ARG A 215 -12.81 -0.02 10.16
CA ARG A 215 -13.47 0.56 8.98
C ARG A 215 -12.83 1.86 8.52
N PHE A 216 -12.40 2.71 9.45
CA PHE A 216 -11.73 3.97 9.16
C PHE A 216 -10.32 3.69 8.63
N LEU A 217 -9.60 2.79 9.28
CA LEU A 217 -8.23 2.42 8.90
C LEU A 217 -8.11 1.71 7.55
N ARG A 218 -9.19 1.19 6.98
CA ARG A 218 -9.19 0.64 5.61
C ARG A 218 -8.69 1.68 4.59
N ARG A 219 -8.87 2.99 4.84
CA ARG A 219 -8.38 4.06 3.95
C ARG A 219 -6.86 4.03 3.71
N TYR A 220 -6.09 3.52 4.66
CA TYR A 220 -4.63 3.50 4.60
C TYR A 220 -4.18 2.07 4.35
N PRO A 221 -3.47 1.75 3.26
CA PRO A 221 -2.88 0.42 3.08
C PRO A 221 -1.67 0.22 4.00
N THR A 222 -1.34 -1.04 4.27
CA THR A 222 -0.13 -1.39 5.01
C THR A 222 1.08 -1.07 4.14
N ARG A 223 2.00 -0.26 4.67
CA ARG A 223 3.25 0.09 4.03
C ARG A 223 4.40 -0.68 4.66
N ARG A 224 5.37 -1.04 3.82
CA ARG A 224 6.62 -1.69 4.23
C ARG A 224 7.74 -0.66 4.15
N ALA A 225 8.20 -0.15 5.29
CA ALA A 225 9.22 0.90 5.36
C ALA A 225 10.67 0.33 5.40
N GLY A 226 10.84 -0.98 5.22
CA GLY A 226 12.14 -1.66 5.32
C GLY A 226 12.00 -3.18 5.20
N GLY A 227 12.69 -3.91 6.10
CA GLY A 227 12.66 -5.39 6.15
C GLY A 227 11.27 -6.00 6.37
N GLU A 228 11.19 -7.33 6.42
CA GLU A 228 9.92 -8.08 6.39
C GLU A 228 8.94 -7.74 7.54
N ASP A 229 9.43 -7.31 8.69
CA ASP A 229 8.59 -6.99 9.87
C ASP A 229 8.40 -5.47 10.10
N VAL A 230 8.83 -4.64 9.14
CA VAL A 230 8.79 -3.17 9.21
C VAL A 230 7.50 -2.66 8.57
N LEU A 231 6.38 -2.88 9.27
CA LEU A 231 5.04 -2.57 8.78
C LEU A 231 4.43 -1.36 9.49
N GLU A 232 3.89 -0.45 8.70
CA GLU A 232 3.39 0.85 9.15
C GLU A 232 2.10 1.23 8.40
N LEU A 233 1.35 2.17 8.97
CA LEU A 233 0.36 2.95 8.22
C LEU A 233 0.93 4.34 7.97
N TRP A 234 0.67 4.92 6.80
CA TRP A 234 1.01 6.31 6.52
C TRP A 234 -0.28 7.12 6.43
N VAL A 235 -0.56 7.88 7.48
CA VAL A 235 -1.73 8.74 7.60
C VAL A 235 -1.29 10.17 7.30
N PRO A 236 -1.89 10.87 6.31
CA PRO A 236 -1.55 12.25 6.03
C PRO A 236 -1.71 13.13 7.29
N ALA A 237 -0.80 14.08 7.48
CA ALA A 237 -0.78 14.95 8.65
C ALA A 237 -2.11 15.69 8.87
N GLU A 238 -2.75 16.11 7.79
CA GLU A 238 -4.05 16.77 7.76
C GLU A 238 -5.21 15.86 8.22
N GLU A 239 -5.06 14.54 8.09
CA GLU A 239 -6.06 13.55 8.51
C GLU A 239 -5.83 13.05 9.94
N LEU A 240 -4.74 13.44 10.61
CA LEU A 240 -4.44 13.00 11.98
C LEU A 240 -5.52 13.41 12.99
N GLY A 241 -6.13 14.59 12.78
CA GLY A 241 -7.26 15.04 13.60
C GLY A 241 -8.47 14.12 13.49
N GLU A 242 -8.76 13.64 12.28
CA GLU A 242 -9.83 12.66 12.04
C GLU A 242 -9.47 11.32 12.68
N LEU A 243 -8.24 10.83 12.49
CA LEU A 243 -7.77 9.59 13.13
C LEU A 243 -7.92 9.63 14.65
N ASN A 244 -7.56 10.75 15.29
CA ASN A 244 -7.71 10.92 16.74
C ASN A 244 -9.18 10.76 17.19
N GLY A 245 -10.13 11.20 16.37
CA GLY A 245 -11.57 11.03 16.62
C GLY A 245 -12.06 9.59 16.50
N HIS A 246 -11.30 8.72 15.82
CA HIS A 246 -11.59 7.28 15.66
C HIS A 246 -10.81 6.38 16.64
N ILE A 247 -10.02 6.95 17.55
CA ILE A 247 -9.38 6.18 18.63
C ILE A 247 -10.45 5.66 19.58
N VAL A 248 -10.38 4.35 19.88
CA VAL A 248 -11.31 3.66 20.78
C VAL A 248 -10.59 3.29 22.07
N GLY A 249 -11.07 3.82 23.19
CA GLY A 249 -10.46 3.62 24.51
C GLY A 249 -9.23 4.51 24.74
N GLU A 250 -8.29 4.04 25.56
CA GLU A 250 -7.11 4.81 25.95
C GLU A 250 -5.88 4.47 25.10
N ILE A 251 -4.94 5.41 25.00
CA ILE A 251 -3.58 5.16 24.52
C ILE A 251 -2.74 4.67 25.71
N GLU A 252 -2.46 3.37 25.74
CA GLU A 252 -1.83 2.69 26.87
C GLU A 252 -0.31 2.59 26.69
N VAL A 253 0.47 2.85 27.74
CA VAL A 253 1.91 2.54 27.74
C VAL A 253 2.11 1.06 28.08
N VAL A 254 2.71 0.30 27.17
CA VAL A 254 2.92 -1.15 27.31
C VAL A 254 4.37 -1.56 27.51
N ALA A 255 5.32 -0.64 27.27
CA ALA A 255 6.74 -0.82 27.60
C ALA A 255 7.44 0.52 27.83
N ARG A 256 8.54 0.49 28.58
CA ARG A 256 9.45 1.61 28.84
C ARG A 256 10.89 1.10 28.76
N PHE A 257 11.78 1.90 28.18
CA PHE A 257 13.20 1.62 28.05
C PHE A 257 14.02 2.84 28.48
N GLY A 258 15.12 2.63 29.19
CA GLY A 258 16.12 3.66 29.54
C GLY A 258 17.52 3.33 29.01
N GLU A 259 18.49 4.18 29.31
CA GLU A 259 19.89 4.06 28.82
C GLU A 259 20.60 2.74 29.20
N GLY A 260 20.09 2.00 30.19
CA GLY A 260 20.59 0.69 30.61
C GLY A 260 19.93 -0.53 29.96
N ASP A 261 18.83 -0.32 29.22
CA ASP A 261 18.05 -1.40 28.61
C ASP A 261 18.55 -1.66 27.17
N LYS A 262 19.76 -2.20 27.04
CA LYS A 262 20.27 -2.73 25.75
C LYS A 262 19.79 -4.14 25.50
#